data_AF-A0A537NKT0-F1
#
_entry.id   AF-A0A537NKT0-F1
#
_cell.length_a   1.000
_cell.length_b   1.000
_cell.length_c   1.000
_cell.angle_alpha   90.00
_cell.angle_beta   90.00
_cell.angle_gamma   90.00
#
_symmetry.space_group_name_H-M   'P 1'
#
loop_
_entity.id
_entity.type
_entity.pdbx_description
1 polymer ?
#
loop_
_entity_poly.entity_id
_entity_poly.type
_entity_poly.pdbx_seq_one_letter_code
_entity_poly.pdbx_strand_id
1 'polypeptide(L)'
;MFPNYAEVEKDYYRRTKIYPIMHTVVIRRDVYERNPWVALSIYKALCRAKEHAYELLADMGSPKVSSAWLQPLIEEEKTILGPDWYPYGIEANRPSIEALLQYTHEHGLTDRRVKLEELFAPSTLRDIPLTEGQRV
;
A
#
# COMPACT_ATOMS: atom_id res chain seq x y z
N MET A 1 -10.41 0.50 25.16
CA MET A 1 -9.93 -0.26 23.99
C MET A 1 -11.04 -1.22 23.57
N PHE A 2 -11.26 -1.46 22.27
CA PHE A 2 -12.27 -2.43 21.83
C PHE A 2 -11.75 -3.86 22.06
N PRO A 3 -12.44 -4.71 22.85
CA PRO A 3 -11.99 -6.07 23.13
C PRO A 3 -12.00 -6.98 21.88
N ASN A 4 -12.81 -6.63 20.88
CA ASN A 4 -12.96 -7.29 19.59
C ASN A 4 -12.40 -6.45 18.43
N TYR A 5 -11.28 -5.75 18.66
CA TYR A 5 -10.71 -4.78 17.70
C TYR A 5 -10.55 -5.37 16.29
N ALA A 6 -10.11 -6.62 16.15
CA ALA A 6 -9.94 -7.26 14.84
C ALA A 6 -11.25 -7.31 14.03
N GLU A 7 -12.37 -7.64 14.67
CA GLU A 7 -13.68 -7.67 13.99
C GLU A 7 -14.18 -6.27 13.64
N VAL A 8 -13.93 -5.29 14.52
CA VAL A 8 -14.30 -3.88 14.29
C VAL A 8 -13.48 -3.30 13.14
N GLU A 9 -12.18 -3.60 13.05
CA GLU A 9 -11.30 -3.17 11.97
C GLU A 9 -11.70 -3.79 10.62
N LYS A 10 -11.99 -5.10 10.60
CA LYS A 10 -12.49 -5.79 9.41
C LYS A 10 -13.81 -5.19 8.92
N ASP A 11 -14.76 -4.94 9.82
CA ASP A 11 -16.03 -4.27 9.48
C ASP A 11 -15.80 -2.84 8.95
N TYR A 12 -14.93 -2.07 9.61
CA TYR A 12 -14.57 -0.73 9.17
C TYR A 12 -14.02 -0.72 7.74
N TYR A 13 -13.07 -1.61 7.44
CA TYR A 13 -12.54 -1.76 6.08
C TYR A 13 -13.63 -2.18 5.09
N ARG A 14 -14.51 -3.14 5.44
CA ARG A 14 -15.61 -3.56 4.56
C ARG A 14 -16.52 -2.39 4.18
N ARG A 15 -16.83 -1.50 5.14
CA ARG A 15 -17.71 -0.34 4.93
C ARG A 15 -17.05 0.82 4.20
N THR A 16 -15.76 1.08 4.47
CA THR A 16 -15.11 2.32 4.03
C THR A 16 -14.04 2.12 2.96
N LYS A 17 -13.50 0.90 2.85
CA LYS A 17 -12.27 0.59 2.11
C LYS A 17 -11.04 1.37 2.58
N ILE A 18 -11.11 2.02 3.74
CA ILE A 18 -9.97 2.69 4.35
C ILE A 18 -9.19 1.66 5.16
N TYR A 19 -7.95 1.44 4.75
CA TYR A 19 -6.95 0.70 5.50
C TYR A 19 -5.78 1.64 5.86
N PRO A 20 -5.40 1.79 7.14
CA PRO A 20 -4.44 2.81 7.57
C PRO A 20 -3.09 2.75 6.83
N ILE A 21 -2.60 3.92 6.39
CA ILE A 21 -1.29 4.04 5.76
C ILE A 21 -0.23 4.07 6.87
N MET A 22 0.59 3.01 6.95
CA MET A 22 1.68 2.94 7.94
C MET A 22 2.96 3.62 7.46
N HIS A 23 3.29 3.48 6.17
CA HIS A 23 4.57 3.93 5.60
C HIS A 23 4.39 4.52 4.20
N THR A 24 5.27 5.45 3.82
CA THR A 24 5.36 6.01 2.47
C THR A 24 6.83 6.17 2.10
N VAL A 25 7.17 5.83 0.85
CA VAL A 25 8.54 6.02 0.33
C VAL A 25 8.63 7.39 -0.31
N VAL A 26 9.63 8.17 0.13
CA VAL A 26 9.87 9.52 -0.37
C VAL A 26 11.24 9.60 -1.05
N ILE A 27 11.32 10.41 -2.11
CA ILE A 27 12.54 10.66 -2.86
C ILE A 27 12.91 12.12 -2.67
N ARG A 28 14.18 12.38 -2.31
CA ARG A 28 14.67 13.74 -2.15
C ARG A 28 14.50 14.51 -3.47
N ARG A 29 14.02 15.75 -3.38
CA ARG A 29 13.61 16.56 -4.55
C ARG A 29 14.72 16.69 -5.60
N ASP A 30 15.93 17.05 -5.18
CA ASP A 30 17.10 17.22 -6.05
C ASP A 30 17.51 15.92 -6.79
N VAL A 31 17.36 14.76 -6.15
CA VAL A 31 17.61 13.44 -6.77
C VAL A 31 16.59 13.16 -7.86
N TYR A 32 15.31 13.43 -7.56
CA TYR A 32 14.23 13.26 -8.53
C TYR A 32 14.35 14.22 -9.72
N GLU A 33 14.65 15.50 -9.48
CA GLU A 33 14.81 16.49 -10.55
C GLU A 33 15.97 16.14 -11.50
N ARG A 34 17.08 15.61 -10.97
CA ARG A 34 18.21 15.14 -11.77
C ARG A 34 17.92 13.82 -12.49
N ASN A 35 17.05 12.98 -11.94
CA ASN A 35 16.78 11.62 -12.43
C ASN A 35 15.28 11.26 -12.34
N PRO A 36 14.37 11.86 -13.12
CA PRO A 36 12.93 11.67 -12.92
C PRO A 36 12.44 10.21 -13.05
N TRP A 37 13.18 9.39 -13.81
CA TRP A 37 12.94 7.96 -13.98
C TRP A 37 13.05 7.16 -12.68
N VAL A 38 13.79 7.67 -11.68
CA VAL A 38 14.07 6.97 -10.41
C VAL A 38 12.80 6.64 -9.63
N ALA A 39 11.76 7.50 -9.71
CA ALA A 39 10.50 7.28 -9.03
C ALA A 39 9.82 6.00 -9.51
N LEU A 40 9.72 5.83 -10.83
CA LEU A 40 9.10 4.63 -11.41
C LEU A 40 9.97 3.39 -11.21
N SER A 41 11.30 3.52 -11.31
CA SER A 41 12.22 2.40 -11.10
C SER A 41 12.15 1.86 -9.67
N ILE A 42 12.15 2.73 -8.66
CA ILE A 42 12.02 2.32 -7.25
C ILE A 42 10.64 1.71 -7.00
N TYR A 43 9.56 2.32 -7.52
CA TYR A 43 8.21 1.77 -7.39
C TYR A 43 8.12 0.34 -7.92
N LYS A 44 8.59 0.09 -9.16
CA LYS A 44 8.63 -1.25 -9.76
C LYS A 44 9.49 -2.22 -8.95
N ALA A 45 10.65 -1.79 -8.45
CA ALA A 45 11.53 -2.63 -7.65
C ALA A 45 10.87 -3.05 -6.32
N LEU A 46 10.17 -2.13 -5.66
CA LEU A 46 9.46 -2.42 -4.41
C LEU A 46 8.25 -3.32 -4.60
N CYS A 47 7.50 -3.15 -5.70
CA CYS A 47 6.41 -4.07 -6.03
C CYS A 47 6.94 -5.50 -6.24
N ARG A 48 8.05 -5.68 -6.97
CA ARG A 48 8.71 -7.00 -7.13
C ARG A 48 9.22 -7.56 -5.80
N ALA A 49 9.81 -6.70 -4.96
CA ALA A 49 10.27 -7.13 -3.63
C ALA A 49 9.11 -7.61 -2.75
N LYS A 50 7.95 -6.94 -2.84
CA LYS A 50 6.72 -7.33 -2.15
C LYS A 50 6.19 -8.68 -2.67
N GLU A 51 6.11 -8.86 -3.97
CA GLU A 51 5.70 -10.14 -4.59
C GLU A 51 6.57 -11.29 -4.09
N HIS A 52 7.89 -11.08 -4.09
CA HIS A 52 8.81 -12.08 -3.55
C HIS A 52 8.60 -12.35 -2.05
N ALA A 53 8.31 -11.31 -1.25
CA ALA A 53 7.98 -11.49 0.16
C ALA A 53 6.69 -12.31 0.35
N TYR A 54 5.67 -12.11 -0.49
CA TYR A 54 4.45 -12.92 -0.45
C TYR A 54 4.73 -14.39 -0.80
N GLU A 55 5.56 -14.68 -1.80
CA GLU A 55 5.98 -16.05 -2.14
C GLU A 55 6.65 -16.73 -0.94
N LEU A 56 7.56 -16.02 -0.26
CA LEU A 56 8.24 -16.52 0.93
C LEU A 56 7.30 -16.75 2.11
N LEU A 57 6.25 -15.93 2.25
CA LEU A 57 5.22 -16.10 3.27
C LEU A 57 4.28 -17.27 2.96
N ALA A 58 4.06 -17.59 1.69
CA ALA A 58 3.25 -18.73 1.25
C ALA A 58 4.00 -20.07 1.36
N ASP A 59 5.34 -20.06 1.45
CA ASP A 59 6.16 -21.27 1.58
C ASP A 59 5.99 -21.95 2.95
N MET A 60 5.32 -23.11 2.92
CA MET A 60 5.07 -23.95 4.09
C MET A 60 6.21 -24.93 4.43
N GLY A 61 7.11 -25.19 3.49
CA GLY A 61 8.24 -26.09 3.71
C GLY A 61 9.34 -25.46 4.57
N SER A 62 9.41 -24.13 4.60
CA SER A 62 10.36 -23.38 5.40
C SER A 62 9.70 -22.08 5.89
N PRO A 63 9.00 -22.08 7.02
CA PRO A 63 8.35 -20.88 7.53
C PRO A 63 9.34 -19.75 7.79
N LYS A 64 9.06 -18.56 7.23
CA LYS A 64 9.90 -17.35 7.41
C LYS A 64 9.47 -16.47 8.59
N VAL A 65 8.35 -16.82 9.22
CA VAL A 65 7.81 -16.15 10.40
C VAL A 65 7.50 -17.20 11.46
N SER A 66 7.88 -16.93 12.71
CA SER A 66 7.61 -17.80 13.86
C SER A 66 6.16 -17.62 14.36
N SER A 67 5.18 -18.02 13.56
CA SER A 67 3.75 -17.95 13.91
C SER A 67 3.03 -19.23 13.49
N ALA A 68 2.37 -19.88 14.45
CA ALA A 68 1.63 -21.12 14.23
C ALA A 68 0.39 -20.96 13.34
N TRP A 69 -0.15 -19.73 13.26
CA TRP A 69 -1.41 -19.43 12.57
C TRP A 69 -1.24 -18.51 11.36
N LEU A 70 0.00 -18.37 10.85
CA LEU A 70 0.27 -17.44 9.75
C LEU A 70 -0.59 -17.73 8.51
N GLN A 71 -0.65 -18.98 8.03
CA GLN A 71 -1.40 -19.26 6.79
C GLN A 71 -2.90 -19.03 6.92
N PRO A 72 -3.60 -19.52 7.97
CA PRO A 72 -5.01 -19.19 8.14
C PRO A 72 -5.26 -17.69 8.22
N LEU A 73 -4.37 -16.91 8.85
CA LEU A 73 -4.48 -15.46 8.92
C LEU A 73 -4.32 -14.81 7.54
N ILE A 74 -3.32 -15.21 6.74
CA ILE A 74 -3.12 -14.71 5.38
C ILE A 74 -4.32 -15.04 4.49
N GLU A 75 -4.86 -16.26 4.58
CA GLU A 75 -6.02 -16.65 3.79
C GLU A 75 -7.27 -15.84 4.19
N GLU A 76 -7.47 -15.60 5.49
CA GLU A 76 -8.52 -14.70 5.96
C GLU A 76 -8.31 -13.26 5.44
N GLU A 77 -7.10 -12.71 5.55
CA GLU A 77 -6.75 -11.39 5.03
C GLU A 77 -7.08 -11.28 3.53
N LYS A 78 -6.71 -12.28 2.73
CA LYS A 78 -7.03 -12.32 1.29
C LYS A 78 -8.52 -12.30 1.01
N THR A 79 -9.35 -12.95 1.84
CA THR A 79 -10.81 -12.92 1.66
C THR A 79 -11.41 -11.53 1.91
N ILE A 80 -10.76 -10.72 2.73
CA ILE A 80 -11.26 -9.41 3.17
C ILE A 80 -10.68 -8.29 2.29
N LEU A 81 -9.36 -8.30 2.11
CA LEU A 81 -8.57 -7.26 1.46
C LEU A 81 -8.35 -7.54 -0.04
N GLY A 82 -8.50 -8.79 -0.48
CA GLY A 82 -8.24 -9.23 -1.85
C GLY A 82 -6.90 -9.95 -2.00
N PRO A 83 -6.57 -10.43 -3.22
CA PRO A 83 -5.38 -11.25 -3.47
C PRO A 83 -4.06 -10.50 -3.25
N ASP A 84 -4.06 -9.18 -3.39
CA ASP A 84 -2.97 -8.30 -2.96
C ASP A 84 -3.40 -7.56 -1.69
N TRP A 85 -3.19 -8.19 -0.54
CA TRP A 85 -3.76 -7.73 0.73
C TRP A 85 -3.04 -6.52 1.35
N TYR A 86 -1.82 -6.20 0.92
CA TYR A 86 -1.14 -4.91 1.13
C TYR A 86 -0.74 -4.28 -0.21
N PRO A 87 -1.69 -3.64 -0.92
CA PRO A 87 -1.44 -3.14 -2.25
C PRO A 87 -0.48 -1.95 -2.23
N TYR A 88 0.43 -1.91 -3.21
CA TYR A 88 1.24 -0.73 -3.51
C TYR A 88 0.62 -0.01 -4.70
N GLY A 89 0.70 1.32 -4.72
CA GLY A 89 0.10 2.15 -5.77
C GLY A 89 -0.94 3.10 -5.22
N ILE A 90 -1.54 3.86 -6.12
CA ILE A 90 -2.46 4.96 -5.79
C ILE A 90 -3.90 4.50 -5.81
N GLU A 91 -4.36 3.78 -6.84
CA GLU A 91 -5.79 3.50 -6.99
C GLU A 91 -6.28 2.54 -5.91
N ALA A 92 -5.51 1.48 -5.64
CA ALA A 92 -5.84 0.53 -4.58
C ALA A 92 -5.85 1.18 -3.18
N ASN A 93 -5.08 2.25 -2.98
CA ASN A 93 -4.98 2.99 -1.71
C ASN A 93 -5.76 4.31 -1.71
N ARG A 94 -6.47 4.65 -2.80
CA ARG A 94 -7.13 5.94 -2.99
C ARG A 94 -8.10 6.28 -1.86
N PRO A 95 -8.98 5.36 -1.38
CA PRO A 95 -9.87 5.66 -0.26
C PRO A 95 -9.11 6.10 0.98
N SER A 96 -8.00 5.43 1.32
CA SER A 96 -7.16 5.77 2.46
C SER A 96 -6.42 7.10 2.27
N ILE A 97 -5.87 7.36 1.08
CA ILE A 97 -5.15 8.61 0.80
C ILE A 97 -6.12 9.80 0.81
N GLU A 98 -7.30 9.67 0.21
CA GLU A 98 -8.30 10.72 0.18
C GLU A 98 -8.86 11.04 1.58
N ALA A 99 -9.07 10.01 2.41
CA ALA A 99 -9.44 10.17 3.81
C ALA A 99 -8.34 10.87 4.61
N LEU A 100 -7.07 10.48 4.43
CA LEU A 100 -5.93 11.17 5.04
C LEU A 100 -5.93 12.65 4.69
N LEU A 101 -6.01 12.99 3.39
CA LEU A 101 -5.97 14.38 2.92
C LEU A 101 -7.17 15.20 3.42
N GLN A 102 -8.32 14.56 3.55
CA GLN A 102 -9.50 15.18 4.14
C GLN A 102 -9.28 15.49 5.62
N TYR A 103 -8.93 14.48 6.42
CA TYR A 103 -8.79 14.63 7.87
C TYR A 103 -7.63 15.55 8.25
N THR A 104 -6.52 15.55 7.51
CA THR A 104 -5.43 16.49 7.76
C THR A 104 -5.87 17.94 7.57
N HIS A 105 -6.75 18.20 6.61
CA HIS A 105 -7.30 19.54 6.41
C HIS A 105 -8.35 19.89 7.47
N GLU A 106 -9.31 19.00 7.73
CA GLU A 106 -10.37 19.20 8.73
C GLU A 106 -9.80 19.43 10.14
N HIS A 107 -8.68 18.79 10.47
CA HIS A 107 -7.98 18.97 11.74
C HIS A 107 -7.01 20.16 11.77
N GLY A 108 -6.92 20.94 10.69
CA GLY A 108 -6.08 22.14 10.63
C GLY A 108 -4.57 21.86 10.53
N LEU A 109 -4.17 20.66 10.13
CA LEU A 109 -2.75 20.34 9.87
C LEU A 109 -2.25 20.90 8.53
N THR A 110 -3.17 21.23 7.62
CA THR A 110 -2.87 21.87 6.34
C THR A 110 -3.82 23.04 6.08
N ASP A 111 -3.27 24.15 5.58
CA ASP A 111 -4.04 25.37 5.25
C ASP A 111 -5.13 25.15 4.19
N ARG A 112 -4.95 24.11 3.37
CA ARG A 112 -5.91 23.67 2.35
C ARG A 112 -5.93 22.15 2.24
N ARG A 113 -6.97 21.62 1.60
CA ARG A 113 -6.99 20.23 1.14
C ARG A 113 -6.01 20.06 -0.02
N VAL A 114 -4.93 19.32 0.21
CA VAL A 114 -3.93 18.96 -0.82
C VAL A 114 -4.55 17.91 -1.74
N LYS A 115 -4.34 18.05 -3.06
CA LYS A 115 -4.81 17.05 -4.02
C LYS A 115 -3.84 15.88 -4.07
N LEU A 116 -4.37 14.69 -4.31
CA LEU A 116 -3.58 13.46 -4.38
C LEU A 116 -2.44 13.58 -5.40
N GLU A 117 -2.72 14.17 -6.56
CA GLU A 117 -1.78 14.30 -7.67
C GLU A 117 -0.58 15.23 -7.35
N GLU A 118 -0.69 16.05 -6.30
CA GLU A 118 0.39 16.92 -5.84
C GLU A 118 1.43 16.18 -4.99
N LEU A 119 1.06 15.02 -4.43
CA LEU A 119 1.92 14.27 -3.52
C LEU A 119 2.86 13.30 -4.23
N PHE A 120 2.44 12.76 -5.36
CA PHE A 120 3.14 11.67 -6.04
C PHE A 120 3.80 12.14 -7.34
N ALA A 121 4.87 11.45 -7.75
CA ALA A 121 5.52 11.75 -9.01
C ALA A 121 4.56 11.45 -10.19
N PRO A 122 4.50 12.29 -11.23
CA PRO A 122 3.62 12.07 -12.38
C PRO A 122 3.74 10.68 -13.02
N SER A 123 4.97 10.12 -13.03
CA SER A 123 5.26 8.79 -13.58
C SER A 123 4.65 7.64 -12.77
N THR A 124 4.20 7.88 -11.54
CA THR A 124 3.57 6.90 -10.65
C THR A 124 2.07 7.13 -10.49
N LEU A 125 1.47 8.14 -11.13
CA LEU A 125 0.03 8.44 -11.05
C LEU A 125 -0.87 7.40 -11.72
N ARG A 126 -0.28 6.44 -12.44
CA ARG A 126 -1.00 5.30 -12.99
C ARG A 126 -0.47 4.07 -12.28
N ASP A 127 -1.37 3.24 -11.78
CA ASP A 127 -1.00 1.92 -11.30
C ASP A 127 -0.58 1.10 -12.51
N ILE A 128 0.74 0.97 -12.69
CA ILE A 128 1.32 0.22 -13.80
C ILE A 128 1.29 -1.25 -13.39
N PRO A 129 0.51 -2.12 -14.07
CA PRO A 129 0.55 -3.55 -13.79
C PRO A 129 1.98 -4.05 -14.06
N LEU A 130 2.54 -4.77 -13.10
CA LEU A 130 3.67 -5.63 -13.34
C LEU A 130 3.16 -6.92 -14.01
N THR A 131 2.62 -6.85 -15.23
CA THR A 131 2.21 -8.10 -15.89
C THR A 131 3.42 -8.85 -16.42
N GLU A 132 3.32 -10.18 -16.32
CA GLU A 132 4.18 -11.14 -17.01
C GLU A 132 4.41 -10.69 -18.45
N GLY A 133 5.69 -10.51 -18.81
CA GLY A 133 6.10 -10.54 -20.21
C GLY A 133 6.56 -9.24 -20.87
N GLN A 134 6.65 -8.08 -20.19
CA GLN A 134 7.29 -6.91 -20.80
C GLN A 134 8.50 -6.39 -20.00
N ARG A 135 9.66 -6.64 -20.60
CA ARG A 135 10.97 -6.06 -20.31
C ARG A 135 10.93 -4.54 -20.50
N VAL A 136 11.89 -3.89 -19.84
CA VAL A 136 12.26 -2.47 -20.03
C VAL A 136 12.25 -2.08 -21.51
#